data_AF-A0AA38Q638-F1
#
_entry.id   AF-A0AA38Q638-F1
#
_cell.length_a   1.000
_cell.length_b   1.000
_cell.length_c   1.000
_cell.angle_alpha   90.00
_cell.angle_beta   90.00
_cell.angle_gamma   90.00
#
_symmetry.space_group_name_H-M   'P 1'
#
loop_
_entity.id
_entity.type
_entity.pdbx_description
1 polymer ?
#
loop_
_entity_poly.entity_id
_entity_poly.type
_entity_poly.pdbx_seq_one_letter_code
_entity_poly.pdbx_strand_id
1 'polypeptide(L)'
;MPSSYSLYRDRPSWGTNQFRFDLPPPAPSFQPQPSWNGLDFYSAHAADSNPDPSFFNMAWNGANYRDGGVGINEARHWHTRVYGGLGNLNKLLPEELGHAAAYEAYRKWMHHSSMREPLSAEPERQREALIALAIAESKWLISIHVESH
;
A
#
# COMPACT_ATOMS: atom_id res chain seq x y z
N MET A 1 5.46 -12.37 0.92
CA MET A 1 5.10 -12.22 -0.51
C MET A 1 6.01 -11.20 -1.15
N PRO A 2 6.32 -11.29 -2.45
CA PRO A 2 6.98 -10.16 -3.13
C PRO A 2 6.01 -8.97 -3.14
N SER A 3 6.47 -7.82 -2.67
CA SER A 3 5.68 -6.59 -2.70
C SER A 3 5.44 -6.14 -4.15
N SER A 4 4.46 -5.25 -4.36
CA SER A 4 4.21 -4.67 -5.68
C SER A 4 5.44 -3.97 -6.26
N TYR A 5 6.21 -3.29 -5.41
CA TYR A 5 7.40 -2.56 -5.85
C TYR A 5 8.50 -3.50 -6.31
N SER A 6 8.77 -4.61 -5.62
CA SER A 6 9.75 -5.58 -6.10
C SER A 6 9.39 -6.06 -7.49
N LEU A 7 8.09 -6.37 -7.71
CA LEU A 7 7.60 -6.76 -9.01
C LEU A 7 7.75 -5.67 -10.07
N TYR A 8 7.49 -4.40 -9.75
CA TYR A 8 7.67 -3.30 -10.71
C TYR A 8 9.13 -2.97 -10.99
N ARG A 9 10.00 -3.05 -9.98
CA ARG A 9 11.44 -2.81 -10.08
C ARG A 9 12.10 -3.76 -11.07
N ASP A 10 11.63 -5.01 -11.14
CA ASP A 10 12.20 -6.03 -12.00
C ASP A 10 11.71 -5.93 -13.46
N ARG A 11 10.86 -4.95 -13.80
CA ARG A 11 10.31 -4.77 -15.15
C ARG A 11 11.16 -3.85 -16.03
N PRO A 12 11.09 -4.04 -17.37
CA PRO A 12 11.73 -3.15 -18.32
C PRO A 12 11.32 -1.68 -18.12
N SER A 13 12.28 -0.79 -18.37
CA SER A 13 12.08 0.67 -18.32
C SER A 13 11.73 1.23 -16.94
N TRP A 14 11.77 0.43 -15.86
CA TRP A 14 11.68 0.94 -14.49
C TRP A 14 12.78 1.97 -14.24
N GLY A 15 12.46 3.05 -13.52
CA GLY A 15 13.36 4.18 -13.32
C GLY A 15 13.42 5.17 -14.49
N THR A 16 12.57 5.01 -15.51
CA THR A 16 12.51 5.91 -16.66
C THR A 16 11.10 6.47 -16.89
N ASN A 17 10.99 7.61 -17.57
CA ASN A 17 9.70 8.20 -17.95
C ASN A 17 8.90 7.32 -18.94
N GLN A 18 9.51 6.28 -19.49
CA GLN A 18 8.85 5.31 -20.37
C GLN A 18 8.15 4.18 -19.60
N PHE A 19 8.40 4.03 -18.29
CA PHE A 19 7.73 3.04 -17.47
C PHE A 19 6.21 3.22 -17.51
N ARG A 20 5.48 2.10 -17.55
CA ARG A 20 4.01 2.08 -17.56
C ARG A 20 3.51 1.03 -16.57
N PHE A 21 2.46 1.37 -15.83
CA PHE A 21 1.72 0.44 -14.99
C PHE A 21 0.63 -0.28 -15.81
N ASP A 22 1.05 -0.99 -16.86
CA ASP A 22 0.20 -1.68 -17.83
C ASP A 22 -0.34 -3.03 -17.34
N LEU A 23 0.25 -3.60 -16.29
CA LEU A 23 -0.24 -4.79 -15.61
C LEU A 23 -0.99 -4.41 -14.33
N PRO A 24 -2.05 -5.17 -13.98
CA PRO A 24 -2.69 -5.02 -12.68
C PRO A 24 -1.66 -5.27 -11.57
N PRO A 25 -1.86 -4.71 -10.37
CA PRO A 25 -1.11 -5.11 -9.19
C PRO A 25 -1.13 -6.63 -8.99
N PRO A 26 -0.12 -7.22 -8.32
CA PRO A 26 -0.15 -8.62 -7.96
C PRO A 26 -1.41 -8.95 -7.14
N ALA A 27 -2.01 -10.11 -7.43
CA ALA A 27 -3.14 -10.60 -6.65
C ALA A 27 -2.72 -10.80 -5.18
N PRO A 28 -3.62 -10.51 -4.23
CA PRO A 28 -3.38 -10.83 -2.83
C PRO A 28 -3.22 -12.35 -2.68
N SER A 29 -2.28 -12.78 -1.86
CA SER A 29 -2.05 -14.18 -1.53
C SER A 29 -2.91 -14.70 -0.39
N PHE A 30 -3.82 -13.87 0.10
CA PHE A 30 -4.69 -14.17 1.23
C PHE A 30 -6.14 -14.03 0.78
N GLN A 31 -7.02 -14.74 1.48
CA GLN A 31 -8.46 -14.64 1.28
C GLN A 31 -9.09 -14.03 2.53
N PRO A 32 -9.63 -12.81 2.46
CA PRO A 32 -10.26 -12.20 3.61
C PRO A 32 -11.44 -13.01 4.13
N GLN A 33 -11.64 -12.95 5.45
CA GLN A 33 -12.80 -13.55 6.10
C GLN A 33 -13.80 -12.47 6.51
N PRO A 34 -15.10 -12.78 6.57
CA PRO A 34 -16.11 -11.83 7.02
C PRO A 34 -15.89 -11.28 8.43
N SER A 35 -15.09 -11.94 9.28
CA SER A 35 -14.75 -11.48 10.63
C SER A 35 -13.49 -10.60 10.70
N TRP A 36 -12.78 -10.40 9.58
CA TRP A 36 -11.53 -9.64 9.59
C TRP A 36 -11.75 -8.16 9.89
N ASN A 37 -10.85 -7.62 10.70
CA ASN A 37 -10.68 -6.20 10.95
C ASN A 37 -9.42 -5.67 10.24
N GLY A 38 -9.11 -4.38 10.42
CA GLY A 38 -7.96 -3.73 9.80
C GLY A 38 -6.63 -4.40 10.17
N LEU A 39 -6.45 -4.85 11.41
CA LEU A 39 -5.21 -5.53 11.82
C LEU A 39 -5.02 -6.86 11.09
N ASP A 40 -6.09 -7.61 10.82
CA ASP A 40 -6.03 -8.85 10.02
C ASP A 40 -5.57 -8.56 8.58
N PHE A 41 -6.14 -7.52 7.95
CA PHE A 41 -5.72 -7.08 6.62
C PHE A 41 -4.27 -6.60 6.58
N TYR A 42 -3.87 -5.78 7.55
CA TYR A 42 -2.48 -5.33 7.68
C TYR A 42 -1.54 -6.52 7.83
N SER A 43 -1.88 -7.47 8.70
CA SER A 43 -1.02 -8.61 8.99
C SER A 43 -0.91 -9.56 7.79
N ALA A 44 -2.01 -9.81 7.10
CA ALA A 44 -2.04 -10.67 5.91
C ALA A 44 -1.30 -10.05 4.71
N HIS A 45 -1.26 -8.71 4.64
CA HIS A 45 -0.65 -7.97 3.54
C HIS A 45 0.81 -7.55 3.80
N ALA A 46 1.22 -7.49 5.06
CA ALA A 46 2.59 -7.16 5.43
C ALA A 46 3.60 -8.12 4.79
N ALA A 47 4.76 -7.58 4.42
CA ALA A 47 5.85 -8.40 3.88
C ALA A 47 6.50 -9.29 4.94
N ASP A 48 6.45 -8.87 6.21
CA ASP A 48 7.07 -9.54 7.35
C ASP A 48 6.26 -10.76 7.79
N SER A 49 6.94 -11.82 8.23
CA SER A 49 6.31 -13.00 8.85
C SER A 49 5.74 -12.73 10.25
N ASN A 50 6.17 -11.64 10.91
CA ASN A 50 5.67 -11.20 12.20
C ASN A 50 5.39 -9.68 12.19
N PRO A 51 4.25 -9.26 11.62
CA PRO A 51 3.91 -7.86 11.46
C PRO A 51 3.63 -7.19 12.81
N ASP A 52 4.41 -6.16 13.14
CA ASP A 52 4.27 -5.37 14.38
C ASP A 52 2.89 -4.68 14.49
N PRO A 53 2.05 -5.03 15.47
CA PRO A 53 0.75 -4.40 15.69
C PRO A 53 0.85 -2.97 16.23
N SER A 54 1.95 -2.60 16.88
CA SER A 54 2.12 -1.27 17.47
C SER A 54 2.29 -0.20 16.37
N PHE A 55 3.04 -0.52 15.32
CA PHE A 55 3.12 0.31 14.11
C PHE A 55 1.73 0.51 13.47
N PHE A 56 0.95 -0.55 13.34
CA PHE A 56 -0.41 -0.46 12.80
C PHE A 56 -1.27 0.49 13.64
N ASN A 57 -1.31 0.31 14.96
CA ASN A 57 -2.10 1.16 15.85
C ASN A 57 -1.70 2.63 15.78
N MET A 58 -0.39 2.92 15.73
CA MET A 58 0.13 4.28 15.59
C MET A 58 -0.34 4.92 14.27
N ALA A 59 -0.15 4.22 13.15
CA ALA A 59 -0.52 4.72 11.83
C ALA A 59 -2.05 4.86 11.66
N TRP A 60 -2.81 3.89 12.19
CA TRP A 60 -4.26 3.89 12.20
C TRP A 60 -4.84 5.09 12.98
N ASN A 61 -4.30 5.37 14.16
CA ASN A 61 -4.69 6.53 14.96
C ASN A 61 -4.36 7.84 14.22
N GLY A 62 -3.19 7.92 13.59
CA GLY A 62 -2.81 9.07 12.75
C GLY A 62 -3.76 9.28 11.57
N ALA A 63 -4.16 8.19 10.89
CA ALA A 63 -5.08 8.24 9.75
C ALA A 63 -6.50 8.67 10.15
N ASN A 64 -6.94 8.35 11.37
CA ASN A 64 -8.26 8.79 11.87
C ASN A 64 -8.24 10.20 12.48
N TYR A 65 -7.08 10.69 12.91
CA TYR A 65 -6.95 12.05 13.46
C TYR A 65 -6.75 13.12 12.36
N ARG A 66 -6.23 12.74 11.19
CA ARG A 66 -6.07 13.64 10.04
C ARG A 66 -7.40 13.76 9.30
N ASP A 67 -7.91 14.99 9.18
CA ASP A 67 -9.15 15.31 8.49
C ASP A 67 -8.92 15.23 6.97
N GLY A 68 -9.00 14.01 6.43
CA GLY A 68 -8.80 13.72 5.01
C GLY A 68 -7.37 13.32 4.62
N GLY A 69 -7.29 12.55 3.53
CA GLY A 69 -6.03 12.23 2.84
C GLY A 69 -5.81 13.11 1.62
N VAL A 70 -4.77 12.81 0.83
CA VAL A 70 -4.51 13.52 -0.44
C VAL A 70 -5.46 13.08 -1.56
N GLY A 71 -5.65 13.96 -2.54
CA GLY A 71 -6.43 13.65 -3.73
C GLY A 71 -5.77 12.57 -4.61
N ILE A 72 -6.59 11.87 -5.41
CA ILE A 72 -6.14 10.75 -6.26
C ILE A 72 -4.99 11.11 -7.23
N ASN A 73 -4.95 12.36 -7.71
CA ASN A 73 -3.92 12.83 -8.63
C ASN A 73 -2.56 12.99 -7.93
N GLU A 74 -2.57 13.51 -6.70
CA GLU A 74 -1.37 13.64 -5.89
C GLU A 74 -0.84 12.27 -5.46
N ALA A 75 -1.74 11.39 -5.02
CA ALA A 75 -1.39 10.02 -4.67
C ALA A 75 -0.77 9.27 -5.88
N ARG A 76 -1.36 9.43 -7.09
CA ARG A 76 -0.82 8.87 -8.34
C ARG A 76 0.54 9.44 -8.71
N HIS A 77 0.75 10.73 -8.50
CA HIS A 77 2.01 11.40 -8.77
C HIS A 77 3.14 10.82 -7.91
N TRP A 78 2.91 10.67 -6.60
CA TRP A 78 3.88 10.05 -5.69
C TRP A 78 4.08 8.56 -5.99
N HIS A 79 3.00 7.85 -6.31
CA HIS A 79 3.09 6.45 -6.75
C HIS A 79 3.98 6.26 -7.98
N THR A 80 3.82 7.11 -8.99
CA THR A 80 4.66 7.05 -10.20
C THR A 80 6.14 7.26 -9.88
N ARG A 81 6.45 8.14 -8.93
CA ARG A 81 7.82 8.37 -8.46
C ARG A 81 8.37 7.18 -7.69
N VAL A 82 7.62 6.67 -6.73
CA VAL A 82 8.03 5.57 -5.85
C VAL A 82 8.08 4.24 -6.62
N TYR A 83 6.93 3.77 -7.09
CA TYR A 83 6.79 2.46 -7.70
C TYR A 83 7.28 2.41 -9.15
N GLY A 84 7.39 3.58 -9.83
CA GLY A 84 7.98 3.69 -11.17
C GLY A 84 9.48 3.96 -11.18
N GLY A 85 10.12 4.12 -10.01
CA GLY A 85 11.57 4.28 -9.87
C GLY A 85 12.13 5.66 -10.21
N LEU A 86 11.27 6.68 -10.38
CA LEU A 86 11.71 8.06 -10.68
C LEU A 86 12.12 8.84 -9.43
N GLY A 87 11.71 8.38 -8.25
CA GLY A 87 12.04 8.96 -6.96
C GLY A 87 13.16 8.19 -6.27
N ASN A 88 14.02 8.89 -5.54
CA ASN A 88 14.95 8.25 -4.61
C ASN A 88 14.24 8.05 -3.27
N LEU A 89 13.93 6.79 -2.92
CA LEU A 89 13.23 6.43 -1.67
C LEU A 89 13.87 7.04 -0.43
N ASN A 90 15.19 7.21 -0.41
CA ASN A 90 15.96 7.71 0.74
C ASN A 90 15.80 9.22 0.97
N LYS A 91 15.24 9.93 -0.01
CA LYS A 91 15.02 11.38 0.05
C LYS A 91 13.55 11.75 0.17
N LEU A 92 12.65 10.77 0.14
CA LEU A 92 11.22 10.99 0.26
C LEU A 92 10.81 11.09 1.73
N LEU A 93 9.86 11.96 2.00
CA LEU A 93 9.25 12.11 3.32
C LEU A 93 8.31 10.93 3.61
N PRO A 94 8.09 10.59 4.89
CA PRO A 94 7.10 9.57 5.27
C PRO A 94 5.71 9.80 4.67
N GLU A 95 5.26 11.06 4.59
CA GLU A 95 3.99 11.42 3.93
C GLU A 95 3.97 11.05 2.44
N GLU A 96 5.05 11.31 1.71
CA GLU A 96 5.15 11.03 0.27
C GLU A 96 5.13 9.52 0.00
N LEU A 97 5.80 8.74 0.85
CA LEU A 97 5.74 7.28 0.83
C LEU A 97 4.32 6.79 1.16
N GLY A 98 3.66 7.40 2.15
CA GLY A 98 2.28 7.11 2.52
C GLY A 98 1.30 7.38 1.37
N HIS A 99 1.48 8.48 0.62
CA HIS A 99 0.66 8.80 -0.55
C HIS A 99 0.83 7.76 -1.66
N ALA A 100 2.07 7.34 -1.93
CA ALA A 100 2.36 6.30 -2.91
C ALA A 100 1.74 4.95 -2.49
N ALA A 101 1.92 4.56 -1.23
CA ALA A 101 1.37 3.33 -0.65
C ALA A 101 -0.17 3.31 -0.70
N ALA A 102 -0.81 4.42 -0.34
CA ALA A 102 -2.27 4.56 -0.40
C ALA A 102 -2.80 4.37 -1.84
N TYR A 103 -2.12 4.94 -2.83
CA TYR A 103 -2.51 4.75 -4.23
C TYR A 103 -2.32 3.30 -4.69
N GLU A 104 -1.24 2.62 -4.29
CA GLU A 104 -1.04 1.22 -4.63
C GLU A 104 -2.08 0.31 -3.96
N ALA A 105 -2.41 0.56 -2.68
CA ALA A 105 -3.50 -0.13 -1.98
C ALA A 105 -4.84 0.08 -2.70
N TYR A 106 -5.14 1.31 -3.12
CA TYR A 106 -6.33 1.62 -3.93
C TYR A 106 -6.33 0.87 -5.26
N ARG A 107 -5.20 0.83 -5.99
CA ARG A 107 -5.09 0.05 -7.23
C ARG A 107 -5.39 -1.42 -6.96
N LYS A 108 -4.78 -2.03 -5.94
CA LYS A 108 -5.04 -3.41 -5.55
C LYS A 108 -6.53 -3.64 -5.28
N TRP A 109 -7.13 -2.76 -4.49
CA TRP A 109 -8.54 -2.80 -4.10
C TRP A 109 -9.49 -2.77 -5.30
N MET A 110 -9.19 -1.92 -6.28
CA MET A 110 -10.00 -1.80 -7.49
C MET A 110 -9.86 -3.01 -8.41
N HIS A 111 -8.66 -3.58 -8.53
CA HIS A 111 -8.36 -4.69 -9.42
C HIS A 111 -8.75 -6.08 -8.88
N HIS A 112 -8.89 -6.26 -7.56
CA HIS A 112 -9.17 -7.57 -6.97
C HIS A 112 -10.43 -7.53 -6.09
N SER A 113 -11.57 -7.92 -6.67
CA SER A 113 -12.86 -7.95 -5.94
C SER A 113 -12.88 -8.95 -4.78
N SER A 114 -12.07 -10.00 -4.84
CA SER A 114 -11.93 -11.01 -3.77
C SER A 114 -11.54 -10.42 -2.41
N MET A 115 -10.95 -9.22 -2.38
CA MET A 115 -10.61 -8.53 -1.13
C MET A 115 -11.81 -7.87 -0.43
N ARG A 116 -12.80 -7.42 -1.21
CA ARG A 116 -13.96 -6.66 -0.74
C ARG A 116 -15.21 -7.52 -0.62
N GLU A 117 -15.33 -8.59 -1.41
CA GLU A 117 -16.48 -9.50 -1.40
C GLU A 117 -16.84 -10.02 0.01
N PRO A 118 -15.88 -10.47 0.85
CA PRO A 118 -16.20 -10.99 2.19
C PRO A 118 -16.64 -9.93 3.19
N LEU A 119 -16.37 -8.64 2.92
CA LEU A 119 -16.67 -7.53 3.84
C LEU A 119 -18.08 -6.99 3.66
N SER A 120 -18.86 -7.54 2.73
CA SER A 120 -20.16 -7.02 2.29
C SER A 120 -20.09 -5.57 1.78
N ALA A 121 -21.24 -4.97 1.44
CA ALA A 121 -21.29 -3.60 0.91
C ALA A 121 -21.09 -2.51 1.99
N GLU A 122 -20.61 -2.88 3.18
CA GLU A 122 -20.42 -1.99 4.34
C GLU A 122 -19.24 -1.02 4.11
N PRO A 123 -19.49 0.28 3.92
CA PRO A 123 -18.45 1.23 3.52
C PRO A 123 -17.34 1.38 4.56
N GLU A 124 -17.69 1.34 5.85
CA GLU A 124 -16.72 1.49 6.94
C GLU A 124 -15.72 0.34 6.99
N ARG A 125 -16.18 -0.89 6.76
CA ARG A 125 -15.31 -2.07 6.73
C ARG A 125 -14.37 -2.06 5.54
N GLN A 126 -14.88 -1.62 4.39
CA GLN A 126 -14.06 -1.45 3.19
C GLN A 126 -13.03 -0.33 3.37
N ARG A 127 -13.41 0.78 4.01
CA ARG A 127 -12.50 1.87 4.38
C ARG A 127 -11.40 1.37 5.31
N GLU A 128 -11.78 0.63 6.36
CA GLU A 128 -10.84 0.05 7.31
C GLU A 128 -9.82 -0.88 6.65
N ALA A 129 -10.29 -1.83 5.84
CA ALA A 129 -9.42 -2.73 5.10
C ALA A 129 -8.47 -1.96 4.15
N LEU A 130 -8.98 -0.96 3.43
CA LEU A 130 -8.16 -0.17 2.51
C LEU A 130 -7.05 0.62 3.24
N ILE A 131 -7.36 1.24 4.37
CA ILE A 131 -6.37 1.94 5.20
C ILE A 131 -5.33 0.95 5.73
N ALA A 132 -5.75 -0.23 6.19
CA ALA A 132 -4.83 -1.26 6.67
C ALA A 132 -3.85 -1.74 5.59
N LEU A 133 -4.32 -1.94 4.35
CA LEU A 133 -3.46 -2.27 3.22
C LEU A 133 -2.44 -1.17 2.94
N ALA A 134 -2.87 0.10 3.00
CA ALA A 134 -1.97 1.24 2.81
C ALA A 134 -0.90 1.34 3.92
N ILE A 135 -1.26 1.04 5.17
CA ILE A 135 -0.31 1.00 6.30
C ILE A 135 0.73 -0.11 6.08
N ALA A 136 0.30 -1.30 5.66
CA ALA A 136 1.20 -2.42 5.37
C ALA A 136 2.18 -2.09 4.22
N GLU A 137 1.70 -1.49 3.13
CA GLU A 137 2.56 -1.02 2.02
C GLU A 137 3.53 0.08 2.48
N SER A 138 3.07 1.02 3.32
CA SER A 138 3.91 2.09 3.85
C SER A 138 5.05 1.54 4.70
N LYS A 139 4.76 0.59 5.60
CA LYS A 139 5.77 -0.08 6.43
C LYS A 139 6.86 -0.71 5.59
N TRP A 140 6.46 -1.37 4.50
CA TRP A 140 7.39 -2.02 3.59
C TRP A 140 8.26 -1.03 2.80
N LEU A 141 7.70 0.09 2.33
CA LEU A 141 8.50 1.15 1.72
C LEU A 141 9.51 1.77 2.71
N ILE A 142 9.11 1.94 3.97
CA ILE A 142 9.97 2.45 5.04
C ILE A 142 11.10 1.45 5.35
N SER A 143 10.85 0.14 5.34
CA SER A 143 11.91 -0.83 5.60
C SER A 143 13.02 -0.77 4.55
N ILE A 144 12.67 -0.61 3.27
CA ILE A 144 13.65 -0.43 2.19
C ILE A 144 14.42 0.88 2.32
N HIS A 145 13.72 1.95 2.70
CA HIS A 145 14.35 3.25 2.95
C HIS A 145 15.47 3.13 4.01
N VAL A 146 15.24 2.33 5.07
CA VAL A 146 16.20 2.13 6.15
C VAL A 146 17.37 1.20 5.75
N GLU A 147 17.13 0.15 4.96
CA GLU A 147 18.14 -0.86 4.59
C GLU A 147 19.22 -0.39 3.59
N SER A 148 19.17 0.84 3.13
CA SER A 148 20.09 1.39 2.11
C SER A 148 21.19 2.31 2.68
N HIS A 149 21.40 2.27 3.99
CA HIS A 149 22.49 2.91 4.74
C HIS A 149 23.33 1.84 5.45
#